data_AF-A0A973LB90-F1
#
_entry.id   AF-A0A973LB90-F1
#
_cell.length_a   1.000
_cell.length_b   1.000
_cell.length_c   1.000
_cell.angle_alpha   90.00
_cell.angle_beta   90.00
_cell.angle_gamma   90.00
#
_symmetry.space_group_name_H-M   'P 1'
#
loop_
_entity.id
_entity.type
_entity.pdbx_description
1 polymer ?
#
loop_
_entity_poly.entity_id
_entity_poly.type
_entity_poly.pdbx_seq_one_letter_code
_entity_poly.pdbx_strand_id
1 'polypeptide(L)'
;MLQPFEADRTGRIVGVFTDGQAGVLRFLLTGQLALLDEEDPLGSDPDPLAAALGIADGPVKKPDNPALARLFPNAYEDADEAGEFRRLTEPDLREGKRAAARQVLAVLEGYAAGDEVSLDAEQARVWLGAVNDIRLVLAVWLEIEDDDDDPFERIKPEDDRYEIVAIYHWLGALVEWLVEALMG
;
A
#
# COMPACT_ATOMS: atom_id res chain seq x y z
N MET A 1 -18.25 4.10 -13.47
CA MET A 1 -17.28 3.01 -13.27
C MET A 1 -18.07 1.85 -12.69
N LEU A 2 -17.92 0.62 -13.19
CA LEU A 2 -18.58 -0.55 -12.59
C LEU A 2 -17.96 -0.81 -11.21
N GLN A 3 -18.77 -1.15 -10.20
CA GLN A 3 -18.26 -1.63 -8.91
C GLN A 3 -17.62 -3.00 -9.16
N PRO A 4 -16.29 -3.14 -8.99
CA PRO A 4 -15.60 -4.38 -9.14
C PRO A 4 -15.86 -5.26 -7.92
N PHE A 5 -16.09 -4.77 -6.69
CA PHE A 5 -16.33 -5.64 -5.54
C PHE A 5 -17.77 -5.57 -5.01
N GLU A 6 -18.39 -6.73 -4.82
CA GLU A 6 -19.68 -6.91 -4.17
C GLU A 6 -19.66 -8.15 -3.25
N ALA A 7 -20.46 -8.16 -2.19
CA ALA A 7 -20.67 -9.35 -1.39
C ALA A 7 -21.69 -10.28 -2.08
N ASP A 8 -21.32 -11.54 -2.30
CA ASP A 8 -22.20 -12.54 -2.86
C ASP A 8 -23.14 -13.14 -1.79
N ARG A 9 -24.12 -13.92 -2.24
CA ARG A 9 -25.10 -14.61 -1.37
C ARG A 9 -24.48 -15.61 -0.38
N THR A 10 -23.20 -15.94 -0.51
CA THR A 10 -22.46 -16.86 0.37
C THR A 10 -21.56 -16.12 1.37
N GLY A 11 -21.51 -14.78 1.30
CA GLY A 11 -20.64 -13.96 2.12
C GLY A 11 -19.20 -13.86 1.61
N ARG A 12 -18.95 -14.26 0.35
CA ARG A 12 -17.67 -14.01 -0.33
C ARG A 12 -17.71 -12.63 -0.98
N ILE A 13 -16.54 -12.00 -1.06
CA ILE A 13 -16.38 -10.69 -1.69
C ILE A 13 -15.83 -10.96 -3.09
N VAL A 14 -16.67 -10.75 -4.09
CA VAL A 14 -16.40 -11.11 -5.48
C VAL A 14 -16.06 -9.89 -6.30
N GLY A 15 -15.13 -10.02 -7.25
CA GLY A 15 -14.89 -8.94 -8.17
C GLY A 15 -14.27 -9.23 -9.51
N VAL A 16 -14.59 -8.35 -10.47
CA VAL A 16 -14.21 -8.50 -11.88
C VAL A 16 -13.43 -7.27 -12.33
N PHE A 17 -12.27 -7.52 -12.91
CA PHE A 17 -11.36 -6.52 -13.45
C PHE A 17 -11.21 -6.68 -14.97
N THR A 18 -11.07 -5.57 -15.68
CA THR A 18 -10.55 -5.60 -17.06
C THR A 18 -9.06 -5.97 -17.06
N ASP A 19 -8.53 -6.42 -18.20
CA ASP A 19 -7.09 -6.68 -18.35
C ASP A 19 -6.24 -5.46 -17.98
N GLY A 20 -6.69 -4.27 -18.37
CA GLY A 20 -6.01 -3.01 -18.05
C GLY A 20 -5.95 -2.77 -16.55
N GLN A 21 -7.07 -2.95 -15.84
CA GLN A 21 -7.15 -2.78 -14.38
C GLN A 21 -6.26 -3.79 -13.65
N ALA A 22 -6.34 -5.08 -14.01
CA ALA A 22 -5.47 -6.11 -13.43
C ALA A 22 -3.99 -5.82 -13.71
N GLY A 23 -3.65 -5.37 -14.93
CA GLY A 23 -2.30 -4.95 -15.31
C GLY A 23 -1.77 -3.78 -14.47
N VAL A 24 -2.59 -2.75 -14.25
CA VAL A 24 -2.22 -1.59 -13.41
C VAL A 24 -1.98 -2.02 -11.97
N LEU A 25 -2.84 -2.85 -11.37
CA LEU A 25 -2.62 -3.36 -10.01
C LEU A 25 -1.32 -4.16 -9.91
N ARG A 26 -1.05 -5.07 -10.86
CA ARG A 26 0.21 -5.83 -10.87
C ARG A 26 1.43 -4.91 -10.93
N PHE A 27 1.40 -3.89 -11.80
CA PHE A 27 2.47 -2.91 -11.91
C PHE A 27 2.70 -2.15 -10.60
N LEU A 28 1.63 -1.62 -10.00
CA LEU A 28 1.72 -0.83 -8.77
C LEU A 28 2.17 -1.67 -7.56
N LEU A 29 1.65 -2.89 -7.41
CA LEU A 29 2.07 -3.82 -6.35
C LEU A 29 3.54 -4.24 -6.49
N THR A 30 4.02 -4.45 -7.73
CA THR A 30 5.42 -4.73 -8.00
C THR A 30 6.31 -3.53 -7.63
N GLY A 31 5.89 -2.32 -8.00
CA GLY A 31 6.57 -1.08 -7.60
C GLY A 31 6.60 -0.87 -6.08
N GLN A 32 5.50 -1.19 -5.40
CA GLN A 32 5.43 -1.14 -3.93
C GLN A 32 6.41 -2.12 -3.29
N LEU A 33 6.51 -3.36 -3.78
CA LEU A 33 7.49 -4.33 -3.29
C LEU A 33 8.92 -3.82 -3.47
N ALA A 34 9.25 -3.28 -4.63
CA ALA A 34 10.57 -2.68 -4.88
C ALA A 34 10.87 -1.54 -3.90
N LEU A 35 9.91 -0.65 -3.66
CA LEU A 35 10.04 0.45 -2.70
C LEU A 35 10.25 -0.05 -1.27
N LEU A 36 9.52 -1.11 -0.86
CA LEU A 36 9.66 -1.71 0.47
C LEU A 36 10.99 -2.44 0.66
N ASP A 37 11.61 -2.92 -0.43
CA ASP A 37 12.89 -3.65 -0.41
C ASP A 37 14.12 -2.72 -0.48
N GLU A 38 14.02 -1.57 -1.15
CA GLU A 38 15.15 -0.63 -1.34
C GLU A 38 15.60 0.05 -0.04
N GLU A 39 14.67 0.41 0.83
CA GLU A 39 14.94 1.13 2.09
C GLU A 39 14.53 0.29 3.30
N ASP A 40 15.11 -0.89 3.45
CA ASP A 40 15.03 -1.65 4.70
C ASP A 40 16.18 -1.25 5.64
N PRO A 41 15.96 -0.32 6.59
CA PRO A 41 17.03 0.18 7.47
C PRO A 41 17.55 -0.90 8.43
N LEU A 42 16.80 -2.00 8.61
CA LEU A 42 17.13 -3.11 9.52
C LEU A 42 17.53 -4.39 8.75
N GLY A 43 17.22 -4.47 7.46
CA GLY A 43 17.69 -5.51 6.54
C GLY A 43 19.05 -5.22 5.88
N SER A 44 19.56 -4.01 6.04
CA SER A 44 20.97 -3.70 5.75
C SER A 44 21.83 -4.39 6.81
N ASP A 45 22.71 -5.31 6.39
CA ASP A 45 23.60 -6.09 7.28
C ASP A 45 24.19 -5.16 8.35
N PRO A 46 23.81 -5.30 9.63
CA PRO A 46 24.21 -4.35 10.66
C PRO A 46 25.73 -4.32 10.71
N ASP A 47 26.33 -3.12 10.71
CA ASP A 47 27.79 -2.98 10.78
C ASP A 47 28.31 -3.89 11.91
N PRO A 48 29.11 -4.93 11.59
CA PRO A 48 29.55 -5.93 12.57
C PRO A 48 30.24 -5.30 13.77
N LEU A 49 30.89 -4.14 13.58
CA LEU A 49 31.52 -3.38 14.65
C LEU A 49 30.48 -2.66 15.52
N ALA A 50 29.44 -2.08 14.93
CA ALA A 50 28.35 -1.42 15.67
C ALA A 50 27.51 -2.44 16.47
N ALA A 51 27.26 -3.62 15.90
CA ALA A 51 26.60 -4.73 16.58
C ALA A 51 27.44 -5.26 17.75
N ALA A 52 28.76 -5.43 17.56
CA ALA A 52 29.67 -5.85 18.62
C ALA A 52 29.81 -4.84 19.78
N LEU A 53 29.53 -3.56 19.51
CA LEU A 53 29.60 -2.47 20.49
C LEU A 53 28.23 -2.11 21.11
N GLY A 54 27.13 -2.76 20.69
CA GLY A 54 25.77 -2.40 21.12
C GLY A 54 25.33 -0.99 20.66
N ILE A 55 25.98 -0.44 19.63
CA ILE A 55 25.70 0.89 19.06
C ILE A 55 24.59 0.79 18.00
N ALA A 56 24.34 -0.40 17.47
CA ALA A 56 23.26 -0.67 16.51
C ALA A 56 21.84 -0.54 17.12
N ASP A 57 21.70 -0.43 18.44
CA ASP A 57 20.42 -0.38 19.17
C ASP A 57 19.87 1.05 19.38
N GLY A 58 20.40 2.05 18.66
CA GLY A 58 19.91 3.42 18.70
C GLY A 58 18.48 3.57 18.14
N PRO A 59 17.76 4.66 18.48
CA PRO A 59 16.45 4.94 17.91
C PRO A 59 16.51 5.04 16.38
N VAL A 60 15.63 4.30 15.69
CA VAL A 60 15.59 4.28 14.22
C VAL A 60 14.86 5.52 13.72
N LYS A 61 15.51 6.28 12.83
CA LYS A 61 14.91 7.48 12.23
C LYS A 61 13.75 7.13 11.31
N LYS A 62 12.84 8.09 11.14
CA LYS A 62 11.80 8.02 10.11
C LYS A 62 12.46 7.89 8.72
N PRO A 63 11.88 7.11 7.78
CA PRO A 63 12.40 7.03 6.41
C PRO A 63 12.52 8.41 5.76
N ASP A 64 13.61 8.65 5.04
CA ASP A 64 13.84 9.91 4.31
C ASP A 64 12.92 10.01 3.08
N ASN A 65 12.54 8.86 2.49
CA ASN A 65 11.60 8.80 1.40
C ASN A 65 10.18 9.12 1.86
N PRO A 66 9.55 10.18 1.32
CA PRO A 66 8.22 10.61 1.73
C PRO A 66 7.13 9.53 1.62
N ALA A 67 7.24 8.63 0.64
CA ALA A 67 6.27 7.56 0.44
C ALA A 67 6.36 6.52 1.58
N LEU A 68 7.57 6.09 1.94
CA LEU A 68 7.79 5.18 3.05
C LEU A 68 7.48 5.85 4.39
N ALA A 69 7.84 7.12 4.55
CA ALA A 69 7.44 7.95 5.69
C ALA A 69 5.92 8.01 5.90
N ARG A 70 5.12 7.94 4.81
CA ARG A 70 3.65 7.90 4.88
C ARG A 70 3.13 6.51 5.23
N LEU A 71 3.80 5.46 4.79
CA LEU A 71 3.47 4.05 5.11
C LEU A 71 3.88 3.65 6.53
N PHE A 72 4.94 4.28 7.07
CA PHE A 72 5.50 4.03 8.41
C PHE A 72 5.54 5.34 9.23
N PRO A 73 4.37 5.91 9.57
CA PRO A 73 4.29 7.14 10.35
C PRO A 73 4.85 6.94 11.76
N ASN A 74 5.26 8.03 12.41
CA ASN A 74 5.64 7.98 13.82
C ASN A 74 4.41 7.68 14.69
N ALA A 75 4.54 6.75 15.63
CA ALA A 75 3.51 6.49 16.63
C ALA A 75 3.48 7.54 17.75
N TYR A 76 4.59 8.26 17.95
CA TYR A 76 4.79 9.25 19.00
C TYR A 76 5.36 10.55 18.43
N GLU A 77 5.06 11.69 19.06
CA GLU A 77 5.65 12.98 18.71
C GLU A 77 7.11 13.09 19.16
N ASP A 78 7.46 12.44 20.29
CA ASP A 78 8.83 12.37 20.79
C ASP A 78 9.70 11.50 19.87
N ALA A 79 10.85 12.02 19.47
CA ALA A 79 11.71 11.39 18.47
C ALA A 79 12.41 10.13 18.99
N ASP A 80 12.76 10.09 20.28
CA ASP A 80 13.42 8.94 20.88
C ASP A 80 12.41 7.81 21.09
N GLU A 81 11.22 8.12 21.62
CA GLU A 81 10.13 7.15 21.76
C GLU A 81 9.66 6.63 20.39
N ALA A 82 9.53 7.50 19.38
CA ALA A 82 9.16 7.10 18.03
C ALA A 82 10.22 6.18 17.40
N GLY A 83 11.50 6.44 17.64
CA GLY A 83 12.59 5.62 17.12
C GLY A 83 12.72 4.26 17.80
N GLU A 84 12.46 4.20 19.11
CA GLU A 84 12.36 2.94 19.87
C GLU A 84 11.19 2.09 19.36
N PHE A 85 10.01 2.69 19.23
CA PHE A 85 8.82 2.01 18.74
C PHE A 85 9.02 1.47 17.31
N ARG A 86 9.65 2.27 16.45
CA ARG A 86 10.01 1.86 15.08
C ARG A 86 10.90 0.64 15.07
N ARG A 87 11.97 0.64 15.88
CA ARG A 87 12.92 -0.47 15.94
C ARG A 87 12.22 -1.80 16.28
N LEU A 88 11.19 -1.73 17.13
CA LEU A 88 10.45 -2.91 17.60
C LEU A 88 9.32 -3.36 16.66
N THR A 89 8.76 -2.46 15.84
CA THR A 89 7.50 -2.74 15.11
C THR A 89 7.61 -2.63 13.59
N GLU A 90 8.49 -1.78 13.06
CA GLU A 90 8.58 -1.55 11.62
C GLU A 90 8.98 -2.81 10.83
N PRO A 91 9.88 -3.70 11.29
CA PRO A 91 10.17 -4.95 10.59
C PRO A 91 8.94 -5.81 10.32
N ASP A 92 8.13 -6.04 11.36
CA ASP A 92 6.92 -6.87 11.26
C ASP A 92 5.85 -6.19 10.41
N LEU A 93 5.68 -4.86 10.56
CA LEU A 93 4.78 -4.08 9.71
C LEU A 93 5.19 -4.14 8.24
N ARG A 94 6.48 -4.00 7.96
CA ARG A 94 7.03 -4.04 6.60
C ARG A 94 6.87 -5.42 5.98
N GLU A 95 7.15 -6.49 6.71
CA GLU A 95 6.91 -7.85 6.21
C GLU A 95 5.41 -8.10 6.00
N GLY A 96 4.55 -7.61 6.88
CA GLY A 96 3.10 -7.66 6.68
C GLY A 96 2.64 -7.00 5.38
N LYS A 97 3.17 -5.80 5.08
CA LYS A 97 2.89 -5.09 3.82
C LYS A 97 3.42 -5.84 2.59
N ARG A 98 4.64 -6.40 2.68
CA ARG A 98 5.22 -7.24 1.60
C ARG A 98 4.38 -8.50 1.37
N ALA A 99 4.00 -9.20 2.43
CA ALA A 99 3.17 -10.40 2.35
C ALA A 99 1.80 -10.10 1.73
N ALA A 100 1.17 -8.99 2.14
CA ALA A 100 -0.09 -8.53 1.57
C ALA A 100 0.04 -8.26 0.06
N ALA A 101 1.05 -7.50 -0.36
CA ALA A 101 1.27 -7.21 -1.77
C ALA A 101 1.52 -8.47 -2.61
N ARG A 102 2.34 -9.42 -2.10
CA ARG A 102 2.59 -10.72 -2.74
C ARG A 102 1.33 -11.56 -2.86
N GLN A 103 0.47 -11.57 -1.84
CA GLN A 103 -0.78 -12.32 -1.86
C GLN A 103 -1.75 -11.78 -2.93
N VAL A 104 -1.89 -10.46 -3.03
CA VAL A 104 -2.71 -9.83 -4.08
C VAL A 104 -2.14 -10.14 -5.47
N LEU A 105 -0.82 -10.03 -5.66
CA LEU A 105 -0.15 -10.38 -6.91
C LEU A 105 -0.41 -11.83 -7.32
N ALA A 106 -0.28 -12.79 -6.40
CA ALA A 106 -0.51 -14.20 -6.69
C ALA A 106 -1.93 -14.47 -7.20
N VAL A 107 -2.94 -13.78 -6.64
CA VAL A 107 -4.33 -13.86 -7.13
C VAL A 107 -4.43 -13.27 -8.55
N LEU A 108 -3.80 -12.12 -8.78
CA LEU A 108 -3.81 -11.46 -10.09
C LEU A 108 -3.02 -12.21 -11.16
N GLU A 109 -1.97 -12.95 -10.83
CA GLU A 109 -1.19 -13.74 -11.81
C GLU A 109 -2.02 -14.90 -12.39
N GLY A 110 -2.89 -15.50 -11.59
CA GLY A 110 -3.83 -16.53 -12.03
C GLY A 110 -5.09 -15.99 -12.72
N TYR A 111 -5.27 -14.66 -12.75
CA TYR A 111 -6.47 -14.00 -13.25
C TYR A 111 -6.44 -13.76 -14.77
N ALA A 112 -7.42 -14.27 -15.51
CA ALA A 112 -7.69 -13.85 -16.89
C ALA A 112 -8.84 -12.81 -16.93
N ALA A 113 -8.84 -11.90 -17.91
CA ALA A 113 -9.90 -10.91 -18.04
C ALA A 113 -11.30 -11.53 -18.07
N GLY A 114 -12.17 -10.99 -17.21
CA GLY A 114 -13.55 -11.45 -17.08
C GLY A 114 -13.74 -12.62 -16.11
N ASP A 115 -12.65 -13.16 -15.54
CA ASP A 115 -12.75 -14.08 -14.40
C ASP A 115 -13.27 -13.35 -13.16
N GLU A 116 -13.72 -14.12 -12.18
CA GLU A 116 -14.14 -13.61 -10.88
C GLU A 116 -13.02 -13.83 -9.86
N VAL A 117 -12.53 -12.75 -9.26
CA VAL A 117 -11.76 -12.80 -8.02
C VAL A 117 -12.73 -13.03 -6.89
N SER A 118 -12.64 -14.17 -6.21
CA SER A 118 -13.55 -14.50 -5.10
C SER A 118 -12.78 -14.59 -3.79
N LEU A 119 -13.00 -13.63 -2.89
CA LEU A 119 -12.26 -13.48 -1.64
C LEU A 119 -13.12 -13.86 -0.44
N ASP A 120 -12.51 -14.45 0.58
CA ASP A 120 -13.09 -14.42 1.92
C ASP A 120 -12.81 -13.09 2.64
N ALA A 121 -13.38 -12.89 3.83
CA ALA A 121 -13.24 -11.65 4.58
C ALA A 121 -11.79 -11.35 5.02
N GLU A 122 -10.95 -12.36 5.21
CA GLU A 122 -9.55 -12.17 5.58
C GLU A 122 -8.74 -11.73 4.37
N GLN A 123 -8.94 -12.40 3.23
CA GLN A 123 -8.35 -12.04 1.95
C GLN A 123 -8.76 -10.62 1.51
N ALA A 124 -10.03 -10.25 1.69
CA ALA A 124 -10.50 -8.91 1.39
C ALA A 124 -9.84 -7.83 2.26
N ARG A 125 -9.58 -8.10 3.55
CA ARG A 125 -8.81 -7.18 4.41
C ARG A 125 -7.35 -7.03 3.96
N VAL A 126 -6.74 -8.12 3.47
CA VAL A 126 -5.39 -8.06 2.88
C VAL A 126 -5.40 -7.18 1.64
N TRP A 127 -6.37 -7.37 0.74
CA TRP A 127 -6.55 -6.52 -0.44
C TRP A 127 -6.77 -5.06 -0.07
N LEU A 128 -7.64 -4.79 0.91
CA LEU A 128 -7.92 -3.45 1.41
C LEU A 128 -6.64 -2.74 1.88
N GLY A 129 -5.83 -3.43 2.69
CA GLY A 129 -4.55 -2.89 3.18
C GLY A 129 -3.56 -2.61 2.04
N ALA A 130 -3.37 -3.57 1.13
CA ALA A 130 -2.42 -3.42 0.02
C ALA A 130 -2.82 -2.31 -0.96
N VAL A 131 -4.10 -2.24 -1.34
CA VAL A 131 -4.61 -1.19 -2.24
C VAL A 131 -4.53 0.19 -1.57
N ASN A 132 -4.88 0.27 -0.29
CA ASN A 132 -4.76 1.53 0.46
C ASN A 132 -3.31 2.00 0.57
N ASP A 133 -2.36 1.09 0.79
CA ASP A 133 -0.93 1.45 0.82
C ASP A 133 -0.47 2.05 -0.52
N ILE A 134 -0.86 1.47 -1.65
CA ILE A 134 -0.55 2.04 -2.97
C ILE A 134 -1.18 3.42 -3.12
N ARG A 135 -2.44 3.59 -2.69
CA ARG A 135 -3.13 4.88 -2.73
C ARG A 135 -2.35 5.94 -1.92
N LEU A 136 -1.84 5.59 -0.74
CA LEU A 136 -1.04 6.49 0.09
C LEU A 136 0.28 6.87 -0.58
N VAL A 137 0.95 5.93 -1.25
CA VAL A 137 2.17 6.20 -2.03
C VAL A 137 1.87 7.17 -3.19
N LEU A 138 0.78 6.95 -3.92
CA LEU A 138 0.38 7.84 -5.00
C LEU A 138 -0.03 9.22 -4.49
N ALA A 139 -0.68 9.32 -3.33
CA ALA A 139 -1.02 10.60 -2.72
C ALA A 139 0.22 11.46 -2.49
N VAL A 140 1.30 10.87 -1.96
CA VAL A 140 2.58 11.56 -1.77
C VAL A 140 3.17 12.02 -3.11
N TRP A 141 3.18 11.15 -4.12
CA TRP A 141 3.72 11.49 -5.44
C TRP A 141 2.91 12.58 -6.15
N LEU A 142 1.60 12.60 -5.90
CA LEU A 142 0.71 13.63 -6.39
C LEU A 142 0.82 14.92 -5.56
N GLU A 143 1.46 14.94 -4.39
CA GLU A 143 1.47 16.08 -3.45
C GLU A 143 0.08 16.38 -2.85
N ILE A 144 -0.65 15.32 -2.48
CA ILE A 144 -1.94 15.43 -1.78
C ILE A 144 -1.67 15.41 -0.28
N GLU A 145 -2.03 16.49 0.41
CA GLU A 145 -1.79 16.66 1.85
C GLU A 145 -3.00 16.25 2.70
N ASP A 146 -4.21 16.63 2.27
CA ASP A 146 -5.46 16.46 3.01
C ASP A 146 -6.54 15.75 2.18
N ASP A 147 -7.55 15.19 2.84
CA ASP A 147 -8.64 14.47 2.17
C ASP A 147 -9.55 15.37 1.30
N ASP A 148 -9.53 16.69 1.54
CA ASP A 148 -10.28 17.68 0.75
C ASP A 148 -9.53 18.16 -0.51
N ASP A 149 -8.26 17.77 -0.70
CA ASP A 149 -7.47 18.13 -1.89
C ASP A 149 -7.79 17.17 -3.05
N ASP A 150 -8.64 17.62 -3.99
CA ASP A 150 -8.83 16.92 -5.26
C ASP A 150 -7.73 17.31 -6.27
N PRO A 151 -6.79 16.40 -6.58
CA PRO A 151 -5.73 16.66 -7.56
C PRO A 151 -6.23 17.11 -8.94
N PHE A 152 -7.47 16.81 -9.35
CA PHE A 152 -8.04 17.31 -10.62
C PHE A 152 -8.24 18.84 -10.64
N GLU A 153 -8.30 19.49 -9.47
CA GLU A 153 -8.38 20.95 -9.40
C GLU A 153 -7.12 21.62 -9.95
N ARG A 154 -5.95 20.98 -9.76
CA ARG A 154 -4.64 21.52 -10.18
C ARG A 154 -4.00 20.77 -11.36
N ILE A 155 -4.21 19.47 -11.53
CA ILE A 155 -3.65 18.66 -12.61
C ILE A 155 -4.65 18.57 -13.76
N LYS A 156 -4.26 19.05 -14.95
CA LYS A 156 -5.12 19.11 -16.15
C LYS A 156 -4.80 17.97 -17.12
N PRO A 157 -5.69 17.63 -18.08
CA PRO A 157 -5.50 16.51 -19.01
C PRO A 157 -4.19 16.54 -19.82
N GLU A 158 -3.58 17.71 -19.96
CA GLU A 158 -2.32 17.91 -20.66
C GLU A 158 -1.08 17.61 -19.79
N ASP A 159 -1.24 17.40 -18.48
CA ASP A 159 -0.17 17.05 -17.54
C ASP A 159 0.10 15.54 -17.57
N ASP A 160 1.37 15.14 -17.64
CA ASP A 160 1.79 13.73 -17.65
C ASP A 160 1.29 12.93 -16.43
N ARG A 161 0.96 13.62 -15.32
CA ARG A 161 0.43 13.01 -14.09
C ARG A 161 -1.07 12.75 -14.13
N TYR A 162 -1.80 13.26 -15.13
CA TYR A 162 -3.26 13.20 -15.16
C TYR A 162 -3.80 11.75 -15.06
N GLU A 163 -3.17 10.82 -15.77
CA GLU A 163 -3.55 9.40 -15.71
C GLU A 163 -3.35 8.80 -14.30
N ILE A 164 -2.35 9.29 -13.57
CA ILE A 164 -2.06 8.81 -12.21
C ILE A 164 -3.07 9.37 -11.21
N VAL A 165 -3.63 10.55 -11.47
CA VAL A 165 -4.79 11.06 -10.72
C VAL A 165 -6.00 10.15 -10.91
N ALA A 166 -6.28 9.73 -12.15
CA ALA A 166 -7.38 8.80 -12.42
C ALA A 166 -7.17 7.45 -11.73
N ILE A 167 -5.94 6.93 -11.72
CA ILE A 167 -5.57 5.72 -10.97
C ILE A 167 -5.78 5.93 -9.47
N TYR A 168 -5.30 7.03 -8.88
CA TYR A 168 -5.47 7.34 -7.46
C TYR A 168 -6.95 7.31 -7.03
N HIS A 169 -7.82 7.97 -7.78
CA HIS A 169 -9.27 7.98 -7.53
C HIS A 169 -9.89 6.59 -7.71
N TRP A 170 -9.45 5.83 -8.71
CA TRP A 170 -9.88 4.45 -8.90
C TRP A 170 -9.49 3.54 -7.72
N LEU A 171 -8.26 3.66 -7.18
CA LEU A 171 -7.85 2.94 -5.98
C LEU A 171 -8.67 3.36 -4.76
N GLY A 172 -9.03 4.65 -4.66
CA GLY A 172 -9.94 5.15 -3.62
C GLY A 172 -11.31 4.45 -3.67
N ALA A 173 -11.88 4.35 -4.87
CA ALA A 173 -13.13 3.61 -5.06
C ALA A 173 -12.97 2.11 -4.73
N LEU A 174 -11.85 1.47 -5.11
CA LEU A 174 -11.55 0.08 -4.71
C LEU A 174 -11.54 -0.13 -3.19
N VAL A 175 -10.92 0.79 -2.45
CA VAL A 175 -10.89 0.77 -0.99
C VAL A 175 -12.31 0.90 -0.43
N GLU A 176 -13.10 1.85 -0.94
CA GLU A 176 -14.49 2.05 -0.51
C GLU A 176 -15.34 0.80 -0.73
N TRP A 177 -15.27 0.21 -1.92
CA TRP A 177 -16.05 -1.01 -2.23
C TRP A 177 -15.64 -2.22 -1.38
N LEU A 178 -14.35 -2.38 -1.07
CA LEU A 178 -13.88 -3.44 -0.17
C LEU A 178 -14.39 -3.22 1.27
N VAL A 179 -14.44 -1.97 1.74
CA VAL A 179 -14.99 -1.62 3.04
C VAL A 179 -16.49 -1.92 3.09
N GLU A 180 -17.25 -1.46 2.09
CA GLU A 180 -18.69 -1.72 1.99
C GLU A 180 -18.97 -3.23 1.98
N ALA A 181 -18.26 -4.00 1.15
CA ALA A 181 -18.43 -5.44 1.05
C ALA A 181 -18.07 -6.19 2.35
N LEU A 182 -17.14 -5.66 3.17
CA LEU A 182 -16.80 -6.20 4.48
C LEU A 182 -17.82 -5.86 5.57
N MET A 183 -18.58 -4.77 5.41
CA MET A 183 -19.61 -4.34 6.36
C MET A 183 -20.95 -5.04 6.14
N GLY A 184 -21.27 -5.41 4.90
CA GLY A 184 -22.50 -6.11 4.52
C GLY A 184 -23.60 -5.19 4.05
#